data_AF-A0A0F5K4T3-F1
#
_entry.id   AF-A0A0F5K4T3-F1
#
_cell.length_a   1.000
_cell.length_b   1.000
_cell.length_c   1.000
_cell.angle_alpha   90.00
_cell.angle_beta   90.00
_cell.angle_gamma   90.00
#
_symmetry.space_group_name_H-M   'P 1'
#
loop_
_entity.id
_entity.type
_entity.pdbx_description
1 polymer ?
#
loop_
_entity_poly.entity_id
_entity_poly.type
_entity_poly.pdbx_seq_one_letter_code
_entity_poly.pdbx_strand_id
1 'polypeptide(L)'
;MNTPHQNRTAAASMLLDPPVLEVKDVTRGFGDVKAGQGDRLVLDGVNLALHEGEVVGLLGRSGSGKSTLLRIISGLIAPTSGDVTYKGKPLKGPAEGVAMVFQTFALFPWLTVLQNVEAGLEAKGVDARERRRRALAAIDLIGLDGFENAYPRELSGGMRQRVGFARALVIDPTILLMDEPFSALDVLTAETLRTDLLDLWSQRKLPIKSVLIVTHNIEEAVFMCDRILVLSSNPGRVIAEIKVPFMHPRNRLDPVFRRLVDDIYARMTSRAGDAGGKKELTLGSRLPTVSTNLMAGLIETLAAAPYNGRADMPEIARSLQLEVDELFPVAELLQILAFADVREGDIILTASGRAFVDGDTQARKQLFAEHLLRHVPLATRIRGVLDERPGHRAPRLRFAQELEDVLSDSAAEETLDTVIDWSRYAEIFSYNDQTEVFSLADVEG
;
A
#
# COMPACT_ATOMS: atom_id res chain seq x y z
N MET A 1 44.02 49.59 -25.61
CA MET A 1 43.57 49.03 -24.32
C MET A 1 42.06 48.91 -24.37
N ASN A 2 41.56 47.74 -24.79
CA ASN A 2 40.16 47.35 -24.68
C ASN A 2 40.07 45.86 -25.02
N THR A 3 39.68 45.04 -24.05
CA THR A 3 39.25 43.66 -24.29
C THR A 3 38.13 43.33 -23.31
N PRO A 4 36.96 42.88 -23.78
CA PRO A 4 35.81 42.65 -22.94
C PRO A 4 35.83 41.26 -22.30
N HIS A 5 35.24 41.19 -21.11
CA HIS A 5 34.87 39.97 -20.40
C HIS A 5 34.10 38.99 -21.29
N GLN A 6 34.70 37.83 -21.60
CA GLN A 6 33.95 36.65 -22.00
C GLN A 6 33.53 35.88 -20.74
N ASN A 7 32.24 35.99 -20.44
CA ASN A 7 31.47 35.07 -19.62
C ASN A 7 31.72 33.62 -20.08
N ARG A 8 32.50 32.86 -19.31
CA ARG A 8 32.41 31.40 -19.32
C ARG A 8 31.21 31.01 -18.46
N THR A 9 30.05 30.95 -19.10
CA THR A 9 28.90 30.20 -18.59
C THR A 9 29.29 28.73 -18.58
N ALA A 10 29.91 28.28 -17.49
CA ALA A 10 30.07 26.86 -17.21
C ALA A 10 28.68 26.32 -16.85
N ALA A 11 27.93 25.91 -17.87
CA ALA A 11 26.83 24.98 -17.70
C ALA A 11 27.44 23.66 -17.20
N ALA A 12 27.57 23.53 -15.89
CA ALA A 12 27.83 22.25 -15.25
C ALA A 12 26.56 21.41 -15.43
N SER A 13 26.49 20.65 -16.53
CA SER A 13 25.65 19.46 -16.53
C SER A 13 26.24 18.54 -15.45
N MET A 14 25.58 18.49 -14.29
CA MET A 14 25.84 17.44 -13.31
C MET A 14 25.53 16.11 -14.01
N LEU A 15 26.57 15.46 -14.55
CA LEU A 15 26.50 14.07 -14.97
C LEU A 15 26.25 13.28 -13.69
N LEU A 16 24.98 12.98 -13.40
CA LEU A 16 24.62 12.01 -12.39
C LEU A 16 25.33 10.70 -12.75
N ASP A 17 25.94 10.05 -11.76
CA ASP A 17 26.47 8.70 -11.95
C ASP A 17 25.35 7.81 -12.52
N PRO A 18 25.68 6.93 -13.48
CA PRO A 18 24.67 6.12 -14.16
C PRO A 18 23.88 5.29 -13.13
N PRO A 19 22.56 5.16 -13.29
CA PRO A 19 21.74 4.41 -12.36
C PRO A 19 22.20 2.94 -12.29
N VAL A 20 22.18 2.36 -11.09
CA VAL A 20 22.45 0.94 -10.88
C VAL A 20 21.32 0.10 -11.46
N LEU A 21 20.10 0.63 -11.42
CA LEU A 21 18.90 0.02 -12.00
C LEU A 21 18.05 1.12 -12.65
N GLU A 22 17.58 0.84 -13.87
CA GLU A 22 16.71 1.74 -14.62
C GLU A 22 15.54 0.95 -15.21
N VAL A 23 14.34 1.49 -15.05
CA VAL A 23 13.08 0.98 -15.59
C VAL A 23 12.57 2.03 -16.56
N LYS A 24 12.35 1.63 -17.82
CA LYS A 24 11.90 2.51 -18.90
C LYS A 24 10.62 2.00 -19.53
N ASP A 25 9.58 2.84 -19.48
CA ASP A 25 8.27 2.62 -20.09
C ASP A 25 7.68 1.22 -19.83
N VAL A 26 7.91 0.69 -18.62
CA VAL A 26 7.49 -0.67 -18.28
C VAL A 26 5.99 -0.75 -18.14
N THR A 27 5.41 -1.68 -18.89
CA THR A 27 3.99 -2.01 -18.88
C THR A 27 3.83 -3.48 -18.53
N ARG A 28 2.80 -3.80 -17.74
CA ARG A 28 2.46 -5.19 -17.40
C ARG A 28 0.97 -5.35 -17.35
N GLY A 29 0.44 -6.22 -18.22
CA GLY A 29 -0.92 -6.72 -18.17
C GLY A 29 -0.99 -8.14 -17.63
N PHE A 30 -2.11 -8.50 -17.00
CA PHE A 30 -2.50 -9.89 -16.78
C PHE A 30 -3.85 -10.10 -17.46
N GLY A 31 -3.91 -11.03 -18.40
CA GLY A 31 -5.12 -11.45 -19.08
C GLY A 31 -5.26 -12.98 -19.01
N ASP A 32 -6.50 -13.46 -18.97
CA ASP A 32 -6.78 -14.88 -19.08
C ASP A 32 -7.08 -15.20 -20.56
N VAL A 33 -6.12 -15.81 -21.25
CA VAL A 33 -6.23 -16.16 -22.68
C VAL A 33 -7.44 -17.09 -22.94
N LYS A 34 -7.98 -17.73 -21.89
CA LYS A 34 -9.15 -18.61 -21.98
C LYS A 34 -10.51 -17.89 -21.99
N ALA A 35 -10.59 -16.64 -21.53
CA ALA A 35 -11.87 -15.95 -21.33
C ALA A 35 -12.21 -14.90 -22.41
N GLY A 36 -11.31 -14.63 -23.36
CA GLY A 36 -11.56 -13.66 -24.44
C GLY A 36 -11.65 -12.19 -23.99
N GLN A 37 -11.45 -11.89 -22.70
CA GLN A 37 -11.30 -10.54 -22.18
C GLN A 37 -9.86 -10.05 -22.39
N GLY A 38 -9.68 -8.79 -22.85
CA GLY A 38 -8.37 -8.20 -23.13
C GLY A 38 -7.47 -8.07 -21.90
N ASP A 39 -6.16 -7.91 -22.12
CA ASP A 39 -5.17 -7.79 -21.04
C ASP A 39 -5.49 -6.62 -20.09
N ARG A 40 -5.72 -6.93 -18.80
CA ARG A 40 -5.88 -5.89 -17.78
C ARG A 40 -4.51 -5.35 -17.39
N LEU A 41 -4.25 -4.10 -17.76
CA LEU A 41 -3.02 -3.40 -17.39
C LEU A 41 -2.95 -3.17 -15.87
N VAL A 42 -1.91 -3.70 -15.24
CA VAL A 42 -1.53 -3.45 -13.85
C VAL A 42 -0.50 -2.34 -13.77
N LEU A 43 0.46 -2.30 -14.70
CA LEU A 43 1.45 -1.22 -14.84
C LEU A 43 1.38 -0.67 -16.26
N ASP A 44 1.59 0.62 -16.42
CA ASP A 44 1.49 1.30 -17.70
C ASP A 44 2.49 2.45 -17.82
N GLY A 45 3.54 2.26 -18.64
CA GLY A 45 4.57 3.27 -18.88
C GLY A 45 5.33 3.70 -17.62
N VAL A 46 5.65 2.76 -16.73
CA VAL A 46 6.37 3.05 -15.47
C VAL A 46 7.84 3.35 -15.77
N ASN A 47 8.31 4.48 -15.24
CA ASN A 47 9.69 4.94 -15.34
C ASN A 47 10.27 5.13 -13.93
N LEU A 48 11.45 4.56 -13.67
CA LEU A 48 12.12 4.62 -12.37
C LEU A 48 13.64 4.48 -12.57
N ALA A 49 14.42 5.25 -11.81
CA ALA A 49 15.87 5.11 -11.76
C ALA A 49 16.35 5.05 -10.31
N LEU A 50 17.25 4.10 -10.05
CA LEU A 50 17.87 3.86 -8.74
C LEU A 50 19.38 4.06 -8.83
N HIS A 51 19.91 4.98 -8.04
CA HIS A 51 21.31 5.34 -7.95
C HIS A 51 21.98 4.74 -6.69
N GLU A 52 23.31 4.75 -6.67
CA GLU A 52 24.06 4.34 -5.47
C GLU A 52 23.89 5.36 -4.34
N GLY A 53 23.74 4.87 -3.12
CA GLY A 53 23.70 5.68 -1.90
C GLY A 53 22.34 6.30 -1.57
N GLU A 54 21.26 5.93 -2.27
CA GLU A 54 19.91 6.41 -1.96
C GLU A 54 18.96 5.30 -1.50
N VAL A 55 17.97 5.71 -0.70
CA VAL A 55 16.76 4.94 -0.41
C VAL A 55 15.61 5.53 -1.20
N VAL A 56 15.03 4.76 -2.12
CA VAL A 56 13.86 5.17 -2.89
C VAL A 56 12.62 4.47 -2.35
N GLY A 57 11.58 5.26 -2.07
CA GLY A 57 10.27 4.78 -1.66
C GLY A 57 9.31 4.72 -2.83
N LEU A 58 8.62 3.59 -3.00
CA LEU A 58 7.51 3.43 -3.92
C LEU A 58 6.22 3.47 -3.10
N LEU A 59 5.54 4.62 -3.14
CA LEU A 59 4.35 4.90 -2.35
C LEU A 59 3.11 4.78 -3.22
N GLY A 60 2.07 4.10 -2.74
CA GLY A 60 0.80 4.04 -3.46
C GLY A 60 -0.23 3.18 -2.75
N ARG A 61 -1.50 3.32 -3.12
CA ARG A 61 -2.62 2.57 -2.53
C ARG A 61 -2.46 1.06 -2.75
N SER A 62 -3.23 0.26 -2.02
CA SER A 62 -3.34 -1.18 -2.30
C SER A 62 -3.78 -1.40 -3.75
N GLY A 63 -3.22 -2.42 -4.41
CA GLY A 63 -3.52 -2.74 -5.81
C GLY A 63 -2.94 -1.80 -6.87
N SER A 64 -2.07 -0.83 -6.53
CA SER A 64 -1.42 0.06 -7.52
C SER A 64 -0.32 -0.60 -8.36
N GLY A 65 0.00 -1.87 -8.13
CA GLY A 65 1.02 -2.62 -8.88
C GLY A 65 2.44 -2.57 -8.28
N LYS A 66 2.61 -2.05 -7.06
CA LYS A 66 3.93 -1.94 -6.38
C LYS A 66 4.71 -3.25 -6.33
N SER A 67 4.09 -4.32 -5.79
CA SER A 67 4.72 -5.64 -5.70
C SER A 67 4.97 -6.27 -7.08
N THR A 68 4.13 -5.96 -8.08
CA THR A 68 4.36 -6.37 -9.47
C THR A 68 5.61 -5.70 -10.03
N LEU A 69 5.79 -4.40 -9.79
CA LEU A 69 6.99 -3.67 -10.21
C LEU A 69 8.25 -4.22 -9.51
N LEU A 70 8.20 -4.52 -8.21
CA LEU A 70 9.30 -5.16 -7.49
C LEU A 70 9.68 -6.53 -8.07
N ARG A 71 8.70 -7.35 -8.46
CA ARG A 71 8.95 -8.65 -9.10
C ARG A 71 9.57 -8.51 -10.49
N ILE A 72 9.22 -7.45 -11.22
CA ILE A 72 9.84 -7.12 -12.51
C ILE A 72 11.29 -6.66 -12.32
N ILE A 73 11.53 -5.76 -11.36
CA ILE A 73 12.87 -5.25 -11.03
C ILE A 73 13.81 -6.36 -10.54
N SER A 74 13.31 -7.31 -9.76
CA SER A 74 14.10 -8.48 -9.33
C SER A 74 14.29 -9.52 -10.43
N GLY A 75 13.61 -9.38 -11.58
CA GLY A 75 13.69 -10.31 -12.70
C GLY A 75 12.93 -11.62 -12.51
N LEU A 76 12.02 -11.66 -11.53
CA LEU A 76 11.13 -12.80 -11.28
C LEU A 76 9.99 -12.89 -12.30
N ILE A 77 9.55 -11.74 -12.83
CA ILE A 77 8.51 -11.64 -13.85
C ILE A 77 9.00 -10.72 -14.97
N ALA A 78 8.78 -11.08 -16.23
CA ALA A 78 9.09 -10.19 -17.35
C ALA A 78 7.99 -9.12 -17.54
N PRO A 79 8.34 -7.87 -17.90
CA PRO A 79 7.34 -6.90 -18.32
C PRO A 79 6.67 -7.34 -19.63
N THR A 80 5.46 -6.84 -19.90
CA THR A 80 4.78 -7.05 -21.20
C THR A 80 5.46 -6.21 -22.29
N SER A 81 5.86 -4.99 -21.96
CA SER A 81 6.67 -4.10 -22.80
C SER A 81 7.50 -3.14 -21.93
N GLY A 82 8.44 -2.45 -22.55
CA GLY A 82 9.43 -1.61 -21.87
C GLY A 82 10.68 -2.40 -21.46
N ASP A 83 11.66 -1.69 -20.90
CA ASP A 83 12.99 -2.22 -20.64
C ASP A 83 13.37 -2.04 -19.17
N VAL A 84 14.03 -3.05 -18.62
CA VAL A 84 14.70 -2.97 -17.31
C VAL A 84 16.19 -3.19 -17.55
N THR A 85 17.01 -2.26 -17.09
CA THR A 85 18.47 -2.39 -17.11
C THR A 85 19.02 -2.41 -15.70
N TYR A 86 20.00 -3.28 -15.46
CA TYR A 86 20.69 -3.43 -14.19
C TYR A 86 22.20 -3.47 -14.45
N LYS A 87 22.95 -2.59 -13.78
CA LYS A 87 24.39 -2.38 -13.99
C LYS A 87 24.73 -2.16 -15.48
N GLY A 88 23.91 -1.35 -16.16
CA GLY A 88 24.06 -1.02 -17.58
C GLY A 88 23.76 -2.15 -18.57
N LYS A 89 23.19 -3.28 -18.12
CA LYS A 89 22.84 -4.42 -18.98
C LYS A 89 21.34 -4.71 -18.92
N PRO A 90 20.70 -5.15 -20.02
CA PRO A 90 19.30 -5.58 -19.99
C PRO A 90 19.08 -6.74 -19.01
N LEU A 91 18.03 -6.65 -18.20
CA LEU A 91 17.64 -7.68 -17.25
C LEU A 91 16.82 -8.76 -17.97
N LYS A 92 17.32 -10.00 -17.99
CA LYS A 92 16.71 -11.14 -18.72
C LYS A 92 16.23 -12.29 -17.81
N GLY A 93 16.20 -12.07 -16.51
CA GLY A 93 15.85 -13.07 -15.49
C GLY A 93 16.26 -12.59 -14.10
N PRO A 94 16.27 -13.47 -13.08
CA PRO A 94 16.57 -13.09 -11.70
C PRO A 94 17.89 -12.33 -11.58
N ALA A 95 17.82 -11.11 -11.03
CA ALA A 95 18.95 -10.19 -10.97
C ALA A 95 19.99 -10.63 -9.93
N GLU A 96 21.22 -10.92 -10.37
CA GLU A 96 22.29 -11.29 -9.44
C GLU A 96 22.68 -10.09 -8.55
N GLY A 97 22.72 -10.32 -7.24
CA GLY A 97 23.00 -9.26 -6.27
C GLY A 97 21.81 -8.35 -6.02
N VAL A 98 20.59 -8.78 -6.33
CA VAL A 98 19.36 -8.16 -5.83
C VAL A 98 18.76 -9.09 -4.78
N ALA A 99 18.54 -8.59 -3.58
CA ALA A 99 17.87 -9.33 -2.51
C ALA A 99 16.48 -8.74 -2.28
N MET A 100 15.52 -9.60 -1.91
CA MET A 100 14.15 -9.18 -1.63
C MET A 100 13.75 -9.59 -0.22
N VAL A 101 13.13 -8.64 0.49
CA VAL A 101 12.45 -8.87 1.77
C VAL A 101 10.95 -8.73 1.50
N PHE A 102 10.20 -9.77 1.83
CA PHE A 102 8.77 -9.86 1.55
C PHE A 102 7.93 -9.37 2.74
N GLN A 103 6.68 -9.01 2.44
CA GLN A 103 5.68 -8.62 3.43
C GLN A 103 5.34 -9.77 4.39
N THR A 104 5.15 -10.98 3.84
CA THR A 104 5.15 -12.19 4.66
C THR A 104 6.60 -12.55 4.95
N PHE A 105 6.94 -12.86 6.21
CA PHE A 105 8.32 -13.15 6.63
C PHE A 105 9.05 -14.16 5.71
N ALA A 106 8.27 -15.02 5.03
CA ALA A 106 8.73 -15.97 4.01
C ALA A 106 9.92 -16.83 4.48
N LEU A 107 9.99 -17.10 5.79
CA LEU A 107 10.98 -17.98 6.40
C LEU A 107 10.56 -19.43 6.21
N PHE A 108 11.54 -20.33 6.12
CA PHE A 108 11.30 -21.77 6.12
C PHE A 108 10.98 -22.19 7.56
N PRO A 109 9.75 -22.64 7.87
CA PRO A 109 9.31 -22.88 9.25
C PRO A 109 9.98 -24.11 9.89
N TRP A 110 10.53 -25.02 9.07
CA TRP A 110 11.26 -26.21 9.51
C TRP A 110 12.79 -26.01 9.62
N LEU A 111 13.30 -24.83 9.28
CA LEU A 111 14.71 -24.48 9.43
C LEU A 111 14.90 -23.56 10.64
N THR A 112 16.04 -23.66 11.32
CA THR A 112 16.43 -22.72 12.38
C THR A 112 16.73 -21.33 11.79
N VAL A 113 16.93 -20.32 12.65
CA VAL A 113 17.40 -18.99 12.24
C VAL A 113 18.68 -19.08 11.42
N LEU A 114 19.68 -19.80 11.93
CA LEU A 114 20.95 -20.00 11.22
C LEU A 114 20.72 -20.60 9.83
N GLN A 115 19.96 -21.69 9.75
CA GLN A 115 19.69 -22.37 8.49
C GLN A 115 18.89 -21.50 7.50
N ASN A 116 17.95 -20.69 7.99
CA ASN A 116 17.23 -19.71 7.17
C ASN A 116 18.17 -18.69 6.54
N VAL A 117 19.12 -18.16 7.31
CA VAL A 117 20.12 -17.20 6.83
C VAL A 117 21.12 -17.88 5.89
N GLU A 118 21.53 -19.12 6.17
CA GLU A 118 22.44 -19.89 5.32
C GLU A 118 21.85 -20.23 3.93
N ALA A 119 20.53 -20.34 3.78
CA ALA A 119 19.87 -20.85 2.58
C ALA A 119 20.30 -20.16 1.28
N GLY A 120 20.46 -18.83 1.28
CA GLY A 120 20.89 -18.08 0.10
C GLY A 120 22.35 -18.33 -0.29
N LEU A 121 23.23 -18.56 0.69
CA LEU A 121 24.63 -18.91 0.47
C LEU A 121 24.79 -20.36 0.01
N GLU A 122 23.96 -21.27 0.55
CA GLU A 122 23.89 -22.66 0.12
C GLU A 122 23.49 -22.78 -1.35
N ALA A 123 22.46 -22.03 -1.78
CA ALA A 123 22.05 -21.98 -3.17
C ALA A 123 23.15 -21.44 -4.12
N LYS A 124 24.05 -20.58 -3.61
CA LYS A 124 25.23 -20.08 -4.33
C LYS A 124 26.43 -21.05 -4.29
N GLY A 125 26.31 -22.20 -3.63
CA GLY A 125 27.38 -23.19 -3.51
C GLY A 125 28.54 -22.77 -2.59
N VAL A 126 28.30 -21.86 -1.64
CA VAL A 126 29.32 -21.44 -0.66
C VAL A 126 29.60 -22.58 0.31
N ASP A 127 30.90 -22.83 0.58
CA ASP A 127 31.35 -23.86 1.53
C ASP A 127 30.69 -23.73 2.90
N ALA A 128 30.40 -24.86 3.55
CA ALA A 128 29.64 -24.91 4.80
C ALA A 128 30.30 -24.10 5.94
N ARG A 129 31.63 -24.09 6.06
CA ARG A 129 32.31 -23.32 7.12
C ARG A 129 32.19 -21.83 6.88
N GLU A 130 32.39 -21.41 5.63
CA GLU A 130 32.27 -20.01 5.24
C GLU A 130 30.83 -19.51 5.37
N ARG A 131 29.89 -20.34 4.93
CA ARG A 131 28.46 -20.08 5.02
C ARG A 131 28.02 -19.83 6.46
N ARG A 132 28.41 -20.72 7.38
CA ARG A 132 28.12 -20.57 8.81
C ARG A 132 28.72 -19.30 9.38
N ARG A 133 29.98 -19.00 9.06
CA ARG A 133 30.66 -17.78 9.53
C ARG A 133 29.93 -16.51 9.10
N ARG A 134 29.56 -16.43 7.82
CA ARG A 134 28.82 -15.29 7.26
C ARG A 134 27.43 -15.16 7.85
N ALA A 135 26.71 -16.28 8.01
CA ALA A 135 25.38 -16.28 8.59
C ALA A 135 25.38 -15.79 10.04
N LEU A 136 26.33 -16.25 10.86
CA LEU A 136 26.49 -15.77 12.24
C LEU A 136 26.77 -14.26 12.30
N ALA A 137 27.68 -13.75 11.46
CA ALA A 137 27.95 -12.31 11.38
C ALA A 137 26.72 -11.50 10.95
N ALA A 138 25.91 -12.03 10.02
CA ALA A 138 24.67 -11.38 9.60
C ALA A 138 23.59 -11.39 10.69
N ILE A 139 23.52 -12.45 11.50
CA ILE A 139 22.60 -12.57 12.66
C ILE A 139 22.99 -11.58 13.77
N ASP A 140 24.28 -11.46 14.07
CA ASP A 140 24.81 -10.50 15.02
C ASP A 140 24.54 -9.05 14.56
N LEU A 141 24.74 -8.76 13.27
CA LEU A 141 24.48 -7.43 12.69
C LEU A 141 23.04 -6.94 12.90
N ILE A 142 22.06 -7.86 12.94
CA ILE A 142 20.64 -7.53 13.16
C ILE A 142 20.19 -7.69 14.63
N GLY A 143 21.12 -8.01 15.54
CA GLY A 143 20.88 -8.10 16.98
C GLY A 143 20.06 -9.31 17.41
N LEU A 144 20.31 -10.49 16.81
CA LEU A 144 19.70 -11.76 17.22
C LEU A 144 20.75 -12.79 17.67
N ASP A 145 21.84 -12.33 18.28
CA ASP A 145 22.79 -13.21 18.95
C ASP A 145 22.09 -14.09 20.00
N GLY A 146 22.43 -15.37 20.02
CA GLY A 146 21.81 -16.37 20.91
C GLY A 146 20.52 -17.01 20.39
N PHE A 147 19.96 -16.56 19.26
CA PHE A 147 18.76 -17.14 18.63
C PHE A 147 19.05 -18.05 17.43
N GLU A 148 20.31 -18.39 17.17
CA GLU A 148 20.75 -19.10 15.96
C GLU A 148 20.06 -20.46 15.77
N ASN A 149 19.76 -21.13 16.89
CA ASN A 149 19.15 -22.45 16.91
C ASN A 149 17.61 -22.41 17.06
N ALA A 150 17.02 -21.22 17.24
CA ALA A 150 15.58 -21.08 17.36
C ALA A 150 14.89 -21.33 16.01
N TYR A 151 13.67 -21.84 16.05
CA TYR A 151 12.79 -21.97 14.89
C TYR A 151 11.91 -20.72 14.75
N PRO A 152 11.43 -20.38 13.53
CA PRO A 152 10.58 -19.19 13.31
C PRO A 152 9.34 -19.10 14.22
N ARG A 153 8.78 -20.24 14.63
CA ARG A 153 7.64 -20.32 15.55
C ARG A 153 7.95 -19.88 16.99
N GLU A 154 9.23 -19.83 17.36
CA GLU A 154 9.72 -19.45 18.69
C GLU A 154 10.09 -17.96 18.76
N LEU A 155 9.95 -17.23 17.64
CA LEU A 155 10.33 -15.83 17.49
C LEU A 155 9.10 -14.91 17.51
N SER A 156 9.27 -13.67 17.96
CA SER A 156 8.27 -12.61 17.75
C SER A 156 8.19 -12.19 16.28
N GLY A 157 7.17 -11.41 15.90
CA GLY A 157 7.06 -10.86 14.53
C GLY A 157 8.29 -10.05 14.12
N GLY A 158 8.74 -9.13 14.98
CA GLY A 158 9.92 -8.31 14.73
C GLY A 158 11.20 -9.14 14.59
N MET A 159 11.35 -10.18 15.42
CA MET A 159 12.49 -11.10 15.33
C MET A 159 12.46 -11.88 14.00
N ARG A 160 11.30 -12.39 13.57
CA ARG A 160 11.18 -13.04 12.25
C ARG A 160 11.56 -12.10 11.11
N GLN A 161 11.16 -10.82 11.19
CA GLN A 161 11.53 -9.85 10.18
C GLN A 161 13.03 -9.56 10.15
N ARG A 162 13.68 -9.46 11.33
CA ARG A 162 15.13 -9.35 11.43
C ARG A 162 15.87 -10.55 10.82
N VAL A 163 15.35 -11.77 11.00
CA VAL A 163 15.89 -12.96 10.30
C VAL A 163 15.75 -12.82 8.78
N GLY A 164 14.62 -12.29 8.30
CA GLY A 164 14.42 -11.95 6.89
C GLY A 164 15.47 -10.97 6.36
N PHE A 165 15.81 -9.93 7.14
CA PHE A 165 16.89 -9.00 6.81
C PHE A 165 18.26 -9.67 6.80
N ALA A 166 18.62 -10.46 7.82
CA ALA A 166 19.88 -11.20 7.83
C ALA A 166 20.01 -12.10 6.59
N ARG A 167 18.95 -12.84 6.23
CA ARG A 167 18.93 -13.70 5.04
C ARG A 167 19.12 -12.92 3.74
N ALA A 168 18.57 -11.71 3.64
CA ALA A 168 18.74 -10.85 2.48
C ALA A 168 20.17 -10.27 2.41
N LEU A 169 20.70 -9.81 3.54
CA LEU A 169 21.99 -9.11 3.62
C LEU A 169 23.20 -10.05 3.54
N VAL A 170 23.07 -11.28 4.02
CA VAL A 170 24.19 -12.23 4.09
C VAL A 170 24.81 -12.54 2.73
N ILE A 171 24.05 -12.40 1.64
CA ILE A 171 24.52 -12.67 0.28
C ILE A 171 25.24 -11.48 -0.38
N ASP A 172 25.49 -10.40 0.36
CA ASP A 172 26.14 -9.15 -0.09
C ASP A 172 25.44 -8.55 -1.33
N PRO A 173 24.14 -8.18 -1.22
CA PRO A 173 23.39 -7.69 -2.37
C PRO A 173 23.78 -6.26 -2.74
N THR A 174 23.81 -5.96 -4.03
CA THR A 174 23.92 -4.58 -4.53
C THR A 174 22.66 -3.77 -4.23
N ILE A 175 21.48 -4.34 -4.45
CA ILE A 175 20.19 -3.67 -4.21
C ILE A 175 19.38 -4.49 -3.21
N LEU A 176 18.84 -3.82 -2.20
CA LEU A 176 17.84 -4.38 -1.30
C LEU A 176 16.44 -3.89 -1.70
N LEU A 177 15.60 -4.83 -2.09
CA LEU A 177 14.19 -4.61 -2.35
C LEU A 177 13.38 -4.98 -1.12
N MET A 178 12.46 -4.13 -0.71
CA MET A 178 11.59 -4.42 0.43
C MET A 178 10.12 -4.21 0.04
N ASP A 179 9.29 -5.23 0.19
CA ASP A 179 7.85 -5.20 -0.10
C ASP A 179 7.07 -5.12 1.20
N GLU A 180 6.64 -3.92 1.59
CA GLU A 180 5.93 -3.63 2.84
C GLU A 180 6.55 -4.31 4.08
N PRO A 181 7.86 -4.13 4.32
CA PRO A 181 8.63 -4.91 5.29
C PRO A 181 8.22 -4.68 6.75
N PHE A 182 7.37 -3.69 7.05
CA PHE A 182 6.97 -3.33 8.41
C PHE A 182 5.47 -3.47 8.66
N SER A 183 4.65 -3.77 7.64
CA SER A 183 3.18 -3.72 7.75
C SER A 183 2.59 -4.81 8.65
N ALA A 184 3.29 -5.93 8.84
CA ALA A 184 2.83 -7.07 9.64
C ALA A 184 3.26 -7.00 11.12
N LEU A 185 3.83 -5.87 11.54
CA LEU A 185 4.37 -5.66 12.89
C LEU A 185 3.50 -4.67 13.65
N ASP A 186 3.46 -4.80 14.99
CA ASP A 186 2.89 -3.76 15.83
C ASP A 186 3.72 -2.46 15.71
N VAL A 187 3.07 -1.32 15.98
CA VAL A 187 3.60 0.04 15.75
C VAL A 187 4.99 0.23 16.40
N LEU A 188 5.17 -0.17 17.66
CA LEU A 188 6.42 0.02 18.40
C LEU A 188 7.55 -0.87 17.85
N THR A 189 7.24 -2.12 17.53
CA THR A 189 8.20 -3.04 16.92
C THR A 189 8.61 -2.55 15.52
N ALA A 190 7.66 -2.10 14.71
CA ALA A 190 7.92 -1.52 13.40
C ALA A 190 8.81 -0.27 13.48
N GLU A 191 8.53 0.63 14.42
CA GLU A 191 9.33 1.83 14.66
C GLU A 191 10.76 1.54 15.07
N THR A 192 10.95 0.63 16.03
CA THR A 192 12.27 0.19 16.48
C THR A 192 13.06 -0.40 15.31
N LEU A 193 12.43 -1.30 14.55
CA LEU A 193 13.09 -1.99 13.45
C LEU A 193 13.47 -1.06 12.29
N ARG A 194 12.63 -0.07 11.98
CA ARG A 194 12.95 0.98 10.98
C ARG A 194 14.15 1.81 11.41
N THR A 195 14.18 2.23 12.67
CA THR A 195 15.27 3.03 13.24
C THR A 195 16.58 2.26 13.18
N ASP A 196 16.60 1.00 13.63
CA ASP A 196 17.78 0.13 13.57
C ASP A 196 18.30 -0.03 12.14
N LEU A 197 17.41 -0.27 11.17
CA LEU A 197 17.81 -0.43 9.77
C LEU A 197 18.41 0.86 9.20
N LEU A 198 17.81 2.01 9.50
CA LEU A 198 18.31 3.32 9.08
C LEU A 198 19.65 3.67 9.74
N ASP A 199 19.86 3.28 10.99
CA ASP A 199 21.13 3.48 11.69
C ASP A 199 22.24 2.64 11.04
N LEU A 200 21.97 1.37 10.74
CA LEU A 200 22.92 0.51 10.03
C LEU A 200 23.22 1.03 8.61
N TRP A 201 22.20 1.52 7.91
CA TRP A 201 22.35 2.14 6.58
C TRP A 201 23.19 3.42 6.64
N SER A 202 22.85 4.34 7.53
CA SER A 202 23.50 5.66 7.67
C SER A 202 24.96 5.53 8.12
N GLN A 203 25.26 4.52 8.95
CA GLN A 203 26.62 4.19 9.38
C GLN A 203 27.42 3.39 8.34
N ARG A 204 26.83 3.09 7.16
CA ARG A 204 27.42 2.25 6.10
C ARG A 204 27.87 0.87 6.58
N LYS A 205 27.14 0.31 7.55
CA LYS A 205 27.38 -1.04 8.07
C LYS A 205 26.70 -2.12 7.23
N LEU A 206 25.68 -1.75 6.45
CA LEU A 206 24.98 -2.68 5.58
C LEU A 206 25.76 -2.89 4.27
N PRO A 207 25.94 -4.15 3.82
CA PRO A 207 26.62 -4.48 2.57
C PRO A 207 25.67 -4.30 1.38
N ILE A 208 25.14 -3.09 1.19
CA ILE A 208 24.20 -2.72 0.12
C ILE A 208 24.55 -1.36 -0.48
N LYS A 209 24.28 -1.20 -1.78
CA LYS A 209 24.51 0.05 -2.49
C LYS A 209 23.27 0.93 -2.60
N SER A 210 22.08 0.34 -2.62
CA SER A 210 20.83 1.08 -2.77
C SER A 210 19.65 0.29 -2.23
N VAL A 211 18.59 0.99 -1.86
CA VAL A 211 17.37 0.41 -1.29
C VAL A 211 16.15 0.90 -2.08
N LEU A 212 15.28 -0.03 -2.46
CA LEU A 212 13.93 0.30 -2.94
C LEU A 212 12.91 -0.29 -1.97
N ILE A 213 12.19 0.56 -1.26
CA ILE A 213 11.13 0.16 -0.33
C ILE A 213 9.76 0.45 -0.92
N VAL A 214 8.89 -0.54 -0.92
CA VAL A 214 7.47 -0.39 -1.20
C VAL A 214 6.75 -0.20 0.12
N THR A 215 5.91 0.83 0.17
CA THR A 215 5.06 1.09 1.33
C THR A 215 3.76 1.75 0.90
N HIS A 216 2.73 1.62 1.74
CA HIS A 216 1.51 2.40 1.65
C HIS A 216 1.45 3.51 2.72
N ASN A 217 2.38 3.52 3.68
CA ASN A 217 2.44 4.52 4.75
C ASN A 217 3.29 5.73 4.31
N ILE A 218 2.67 6.92 4.32
CA ILE A 218 3.30 8.16 3.88
C ILE A 218 4.40 8.61 4.85
N GLU A 219 4.12 8.55 6.15
CA GLU A 219 5.07 8.93 7.19
C GLU A 219 6.31 8.03 7.17
N GLU A 220 6.13 6.73 6.93
CA GLU A 220 7.24 5.80 6.69
C GLU A 220 8.07 6.19 5.48
N ALA A 221 7.43 6.50 4.35
CA ALA A 221 8.14 6.91 3.14
C ALA A 221 8.98 8.18 3.39
N VAL A 222 8.39 9.20 4.03
CA VAL A 222 9.08 10.45 4.39
C VAL A 222 10.14 10.23 5.46
N PHE A 223 9.95 9.27 6.36
CA PHE A 223 10.92 8.94 7.39
C PHE A 223 12.12 8.18 6.82
N MET A 224 11.95 7.27 5.87
CA MET A 224 13.03 6.39 5.41
C MET A 224 13.73 6.84 4.12
N CYS A 225 13.00 7.44 3.18
CA CYS A 225 13.44 7.53 1.79
C CYS A 225 14.08 8.89 1.46
N ASP A 226 15.08 8.91 0.59
CA ASP A 226 15.65 10.14 0.02
C ASP A 226 14.78 10.68 -1.13
N ARG A 227 14.13 9.76 -1.86
CA ARG A 227 13.17 10.05 -2.93
C ARG A 227 11.94 9.16 -2.80
N ILE A 228 10.77 9.71 -3.09
CA ILE A 228 9.48 9.02 -3.04
C ILE A 228 8.83 9.11 -4.41
N LEU A 229 8.51 7.97 -4.99
CA LEU A 229 7.77 7.81 -6.23
C LEU A 229 6.33 7.42 -5.89
N VAL A 230 5.38 8.28 -6.24
CA VAL A 230 3.97 8.04 -5.99
C VAL A 230 3.35 7.31 -7.18
N LEU A 231 2.73 6.17 -6.94
CA LEU A 231 2.04 5.34 -7.92
C LEU A 231 0.53 5.55 -7.89
N SER A 232 -0.06 5.79 -9.06
CA SER A 232 -1.52 5.71 -9.26
C SER A 232 -2.04 4.28 -9.17
N SER A 233 -3.35 4.12 -9.00
CA SER A 233 -4.01 2.80 -9.09
C SER A 233 -4.78 2.65 -10.40
N ASN A 234 -4.75 1.44 -10.97
CA ASN A 234 -5.56 1.02 -12.13
C ASN A 234 -5.49 1.94 -13.37
N PRO A 235 -4.41 1.90 -14.18
CA PRO A 235 -3.16 1.16 -13.98
C PRO A 235 -2.14 1.94 -13.13
N GLY A 236 -1.13 1.21 -12.65
CA GLY A 236 0.02 1.76 -11.95
C GLY A 236 0.89 2.62 -12.87
N ARG A 237 1.00 3.91 -12.56
CA ARG A 237 1.89 4.88 -13.20
C ARG A 237 2.57 5.75 -12.16
N VAL A 238 3.80 6.18 -12.42
CA VAL A 238 4.46 7.17 -11.56
C VAL A 238 3.83 8.53 -11.82
N ILE A 239 3.10 9.04 -10.84
CA ILE A 239 2.35 10.30 -10.95
C ILE A 239 3.08 11.50 -10.35
N ALA A 240 4.02 11.25 -9.45
CA ALA A 240 4.87 12.26 -8.84
C ALA A 240 6.18 11.62 -8.38
N GLU A 241 7.25 12.41 -8.47
CA GLU A 241 8.52 12.14 -7.81
C GLU A 241 8.80 13.27 -6.81
N ILE A 242 9.11 12.89 -5.58
CA ILE A 242 9.23 13.82 -4.45
C ILE A 242 10.57 13.56 -3.78
N LYS A 243 11.44 14.56 -3.81
CA LYS A 243 12.72 14.51 -3.09
C LYS A 243 12.51 14.95 -1.66
N VAL A 244 12.96 14.14 -0.70
CA VAL A 244 12.91 14.52 0.72
C VAL A 244 14.05 15.52 0.99
N PRO A 245 13.76 16.75 1.43
CA PRO A 245 14.75 17.84 1.42
C PRO A 245 15.71 17.82 2.61
N PHE A 246 15.61 16.84 3.51
CA PHE A 246 16.36 16.77 4.75
C PHE A 246 17.02 15.40 4.97
N MET A 247 18.19 15.42 5.61
CA MET A 247 19.06 14.26 5.86
C MET A 247 18.60 13.46 7.09
N HIS A 248 19.07 12.22 7.19
CA HIS A 248 18.98 11.42 8.42
C HIS A 248 19.93 11.91 9.52
N PRO A 249 19.58 11.80 10.82
CA PRO A 249 18.32 11.30 11.37
C PRO A 249 17.19 12.34 11.25
N ARG A 250 15.96 11.85 11.03
CA ARG A 250 14.78 12.70 10.80
C ARG A 250 13.89 12.77 12.04
N ASN A 251 13.29 13.94 12.27
CA ASN A 251 12.37 14.15 13.39
C ASN A 251 10.92 14.30 12.89
N ARG A 252 10.06 13.34 13.23
CA ARG A 252 8.62 13.32 12.88
C ARG A 252 7.84 14.51 13.46
N LEU A 253 8.35 15.12 14.53
CA LEU A 253 7.74 16.29 15.16
C LEU A 253 8.11 17.60 14.48
N ASP A 254 9.06 17.60 13.54
CA ASP A 254 9.45 18.80 12.80
C ASP A 254 8.27 19.29 11.92
N PRO A 255 7.87 20.57 12.00
CA PRO A 255 6.85 21.13 11.14
C PRO A 255 7.12 20.93 9.63
N VAL A 256 8.39 20.92 9.20
CA VAL A 256 8.76 20.71 7.79
C VAL A 256 8.50 19.26 7.37
N PHE A 257 8.75 18.30 8.27
CA PHE A 257 8.42 16.89 8.04
C PHE A 257 6.92 16.70 7.84
N ARG A 258 6.11 17.27 8.75
CA ARG A 258 4.65 17.17 8.70
C ARG A 258 4.08 17.79 7.44
N ARG A 259 4.52 18.99 7.07
CA ARG A 259 4.10 19.63 5.80
C ARG A 259 4.38 18.76 4.59
N LEU A 260 5.51 18.04 4.56
CA LEU A 260 5.82 17.13 3.45
C LEU A 260 4.88 15.92 3.43
N VAL A 261 4.53 15.37 4.60
CA VAL A 261 3.50 14.32 4.72
C VAL A 261 2.16 14.84 4.21
N ASP A 262 1.75 16.04 4.62
CA ASP A 262 0.49 16.70 4.21
C ASP A 262 0.48 16.97 2.69
N ASP A 263 1.59 17.42 2.11
CA ASP A 263 1.75 17.65 0.67
C ASP A 263 1.63 16.33 -0.14
N ILE A 264 2.25 15.25 0.35
CA ILE A 264 2.17 13.93 -0.29
C ILE A 264 0.75 13.39 -0.19
N TYR A 265 0.11 13.55 0.98
CA TYR A 265 -1.28 13.22 1.21
C TYR A 265 -2.18 13.95 0.21
N ALA A 266 -2.03 15.26 0.08
CA ALA A 266 -2.80 16.08 -0.85
C ALA A 266 -2.59 15.60 -2.29
N ARG A 267 -1.39 15.16 -2.68
CA ARG A 267 -1.14 14.60 -4.03
C ARG A 267 -1.78 13.23 -4.24
N MET A 268 -1.81 12.38 -3.21
CA MET A 268 -2.44 11.06 -3.28
C MET A 268 -3.97 11.13 -3.29
N THR A 269 -4.55 12.19 -2.73
CA THR A 269 -6.01 12.41 -2.67
C THR A 269 -6.51 13.31 -3.80
N SER A 270 -5.74 14.33 -4.19
CA SER A 270 -6.09 15.25 -5.29
C SER A 270 -6.21 14.55 -6.65
N ARG A 271 -5.49 13.44 -6.89
CA ARG A 271 -5.68 12.65 -8.12
C ARG A 271 -6.73 11.53 -8.02
N ALA A 272 -7.33 11.32 -6.86
CA ALA A 272 -8.63 10.65 -6.79
C ALA A 272 -9.78 11.59 -7.20
N GLY A 273 -9.52 12.90 -7.36
CA GLY A 273 -10.50 13.85 -7.84
C GLY A 273 -9.96 15.28 -7.96
N ASP A 274 -9.25 15.58 -9.04
CA ASP A 274 -9.21 16.93 -9.61
C ASP A 274 -10.42 17.14 -10.54
N ALA A 275 -11.52 16.49 -10.15
CA ALA A 275 -12.86 16.92 -10.37
C ALA A 275 -13.41 17.20 -8.97
N GLY A 276 -13.58 18.48 -8.63
CA GLY A 276 -14.45 18.92 -7.54
C GLY A 276 -15.94 18.58 -7.79
N GLY A 277 -16.21 17.41 -8.35
CA GLY A 277 -17.53 16.83 -8.56
C GLY A 277 -17.53 15.45 -7.93
N LYS A 278 -18.56 15.18 -7.12
CA LYS A 278 -18.90 13.83 -6.64
C LYS A 278 -18.75 12.85 -7.81
N LYS A 279 -17.74 11.98 -7.76
CA LYS A 279 -17.59 10.95 -8.79
C LYS A 279 -18.75 9.99 -8.61
N GLU A 280 -19.73 10.07 -9.49
CA GLU A 280 -20.93 9.25 -9.42
C GLU A 280 -20.52 7.79 -9.61
N LEU A 281 -20.79 6.96 -8.60
CA LEU A 281 -20.48 5.54 -8.68
C LEU A 281 -21.33 4.91 -9.80
N THR A 282 -20.73 3.96 -10.50
CA THR A 282 -21.41 3.05 -11.42
C THR A 282 -21.47 1.65 -10.81
N LEU A 283 -22.26 0.75 -11.40
CA LEU A 283 -22.44 -0.62 -10.89
C LEU A 283 -21.09 -1.36 -10.71
N GLY A 284 -20.15 -1.17 -11.63
CA GLY A 284 -18.81 -1.77 -11.60
C GLY A 284 -17.75 -0.99 -10.81
N SER A 285 -18.15 -0.03 -9.97
CA SER A 285 -17.19 0.73 -9.17
C SER A 285 -16.74 -0.09 -7.97
N ARG A 286 -15.42 -0.16 -7.75
CA ARG A 286 -14.88 -0.75 -6.53
C ARG A 286 -15.28 0.07 -5.31
N LEU A 287 -15.61 -0.62 -4.23
CA LEU A 287 -15.94 0.01 -2.96
C LEU A 287 -14.79 -0.16 -1.97
N PRO A 288 -14.51 0.85 -1.12
CA PRO A 288 -13.52 0.72 -0.07
C PRO A 288 -13.98 -0.28 0.98
N THR A 289 -13.14 -1.26 1.33
CA THR A 289 -13.46 -2.24 2.39
C THR A 289 -13.24 -1.61 3.76
N VAL A 290 -14.33 -1.19 4.41
CA VAL A 290 -14.30 -0.46 5.69
C VAL A 290 -15.38 -0.98 6.62
N SER A 291 -15.00 -1.22 7.89
CA SER A 291 -15.98 -1.56 8.92
C SER A 291 -16.86 -0.36 9.27
N THR A 292 -18.16 -0.60 9.45
CA THR A 292 -19.12 0.45 9.82
C THR A 292 -18.86 1.04 11.21
N ASN A 293 -18.21 0.26 12.11
CA ASN A 293 -17.77 0.75 13.41
C ASN A 293 -16.68 1.83 13.29
N LEU A 294 -15.70 1.60 12.41
CA LEU A 294 -14.63 2.57 12.16
C LEU A 294 -15.18 3.86 11.53
N MET A 295 -16.13 3.71 10.61
CA MET A 295 -16.86 4.82 10.01
C MET A 295 -17.61 5.64 11.09
N ALA A 296 -18.41 4.98 11.93
CA ALA A 296 -19.16 5.66 13.00
C ALA A 296 -18.22 6.35 13.99
N GLY A 297 -17.15 5.68 14.41
CA GLY A 297 -16.14 6.25 15.30
C GLY A 297 -15.45 7.49 14.73
N LEU A 298 -15.17 7.51 13.43
CA LEU A 298 -14.61 8.69 12.76
C LEU A 298 -15.61 9.86 12.73
N ILE A 299 -16.89 9.62 12.40
CA ILE A 299 -17.92 10.67 12.42
C ILE A 299 -18.07 11.25 13.83
N GLU A 300 -18.17 10.39 14.85
CA GLU A 300 -18.31 10.80 16.25
C GLU A 300 -17.11 11.63 16.74
N THR A 301 -15.89 11.14 16.45
CA THR A 301 -14.66 11.85 16.82
C THR A 301 -14.59 13.20 16.14
N LEU A 302 -14.94 13.27 14.85
CA LEU A 302 -14.93 14.51 14.09
C LEU A 302 -15.96 15.51 14.61
N ALA A 303 -17.13 15.05 15.06
CA ALA A 303 -18.17 15.92 15.64
C ALA A 303 -17.81 16.44 17.04
N ALA A 304 -17.09 15.64 17.84
CA ALA A 304 -16.69 16.00 19.19
C ALA A 304 -15.66 17.15 19.23
N ALA A 305 -15.54 17.81 20.39
CA ALA A 305 -14.45 18.74 20.63
C ALA A 305 -13.10 17.97 20.68
N PRO A 306 -12.00 18.52 20.13
CA PRO A 306 -11.83 19.91 19.66
C PRO A 306 -12.25 20.16 18.20
N TYR A 307 -12.63 19.14 17.45
CA TYR A 307 -12.80 19.20 15.99
C TYR A 307 -14.11 19.86 15.53
N ASN A 308 -15.21 19.70 16.28
CA ASN A 308 -16.49 20.40 16.02
C ASN A 308 -17.02 20.27 14.57
N GLY A 309 -16.70 19.15 13.92
CA GLY A 309 -17.09 18.78 12.57
C GLY A 309 -16.06 19.07 11.48
N ARG A 310 -14.83 19.50 11.81
CA ARG A 310 -13.72 19.65 10.86
C ARG A 310 -12.40 19.30 11.53
N ALA A 311 -11.60 18.48 10.85
CA ALA A 311 -10.25 18.14 11.30
C ALA A 311 -9.32 17.97 10.10
N ASP A 312 -8.05 18.29 10.33
CA ASP A 312 -6.96 17.82 9.51
C ASP A 312 -6.83 16.30 9.67
N MET A 313 -6.68 15.57 8.57
CA MET A 313 -6.65 14.10 8.57
C MET A 313 -5.51 13.50 9.42
N PRO A 314 -4.26 13.98 9.31
CA PRO A 314 -3.18 13.61 10.24
C PRO A 314 -3.47 13.89 11.71
N GLU A 315 -4.22 14.94 12.03
CA GLU A 315 -4.61 15.24 13.41
C GLU A 315 -5.63 14.24 13.97
N ILE A 316 -6.69 13.94 13.21
CA ILE A 316 -7.73 13.00 13.66
C ILE A 316 -7.25 11.54 13.64
N ALA A 317 -6.34 11.18 12.73
CA ALA A 317 -5.67 9.87 12.72
C ALA A 317 -4.98 9.59 14.07
N ARG A 318 -4.21 10.56 14.57
CA ARG A 318 -3.55 10.46 15.87
C ARG A 318 -4.52 10.31 17.03
N SER A 319 -5.64 11.04 17.02
CA SER A 319 -6.68 10.90 18.05
C SER A 319 -7.35 9.53 18.05
N LEU A 320 -7.48 8.91 16.87
CA LEU A 320 -8.00 7.55 16.71
C LEU A 320 -6.95 6.46 16.89
N GLN A 321 -5.67 6.81 17.12
CA GLN A 321 -4.54 5.88 17.14
C GLN A 321 -4.41 5.04 15.86
N LEU A 322 -4.74 5.68 14.73
CA LEU A 322 -4.64 5.09 13.40
C LEU A 322 -3.52 5.76 12.63
N GLU A 323 -2.95 5.02 11.68
CA GLU A 323 -2.10 5.62 10.66
C GLU A 323 -2.97 6.45 9.70
N VAL A 324 -2.41 7.52 9.13
CA VAL A 324 -3.16 8.44 8.25
C VAL A 324 -3.74 7.69 7.04
N ASP A 325 -3.05 6.65 6.57
CA ASP A 325 -3.48 5.84 5.44
C ASP A 325 -4.65 4.91 5.74
N GLU A 326 -4.81 4.45 6.98
CA GLU A 326 -5.97 3.67 7.42
C GLU A 326 -7.26 4.50 7.38
N LEU A 327 -7.14 5.84 7.44
CA LEU A 327 -8.28 6.73 7.30
C LEU A 327 -8.70 6.98 5.85
N PHE A 328 -7.87 6.71 4.84
CA PHE A 328 -8.25 6.98 3.44
C PHE A 328 -9.51 6.23 3.01
N PRO A 329 -9.62 4.91 3.22
CA PRO A 329 -10.81 4.17 2.81
C PRO A 329 -12.05 4.66 3.58
N VAL A 330 -11.89 5.05 4.84
CA VAL A 330 -12.98 5.55 5.70
C VAL A 330 -13.47 6.92 5.22
N ALA A 331 -12.55 7.83 4.91
CA ALA A 331 -12.88 9.14 4.37
C ALA A 331 -13.51 9.04 2.97
N GLU A 332 -13.02 8.12 2.13
CA GLU A 332 -13.61 7.80 0.83
C GLU A 332 -15.04 7.26 0.98
N LEU A 333 -15.28 6.36 1.94
CA LEU A 333 -16.63 5.87 2.27
C LEU A 333 -17.56 7.01 2.72
N LEU A 334 -17.11 7.85 3.66
CA LEU A 334 -17.89 8.97 4.15
C LEU A 334 -18.23 9.97 3.03
N GLN A 335 -17.33 10.15 2.08
CA GLN A 335 -17.56 10.99 0.91
C GLN A 335 -18.55 10.35 -0.08
N ILE A 336 -18.40 9.05 -0.37
CA ILE A 336 -19.35 8.28 -1.18
C ILE A 336 -20.76 8.41 -0.62
N LEU A 337 -20.90 8.18 0.69
CA LEU A 337 -22.19 8.26 1.38
C LEU A 337 -22.58 9.69 1.75
N ALA A 338 -21.83 10.71 1.34
CA ALA A 338 -22.13 12.12 1.62
C ALA A 338 -22.29 12.48 3.12
N PHE A 339 -21.64 11.74 4.01
CA PHE A 339 -21.53 12.06 5.44
C PHE A 339 -20.39 13.03 5.74
N ALA A 340 -19.35 13.07 4.90
CA ALA A 340 -18.26 14.04 4.99
C ALA A 340 -17.79 14.48 3.60
N ASP A 341 -17.23 15.68 3.51
CA ASP A 341 -16.44 16.15 2.38
C ASP A 341 -14.95 16.10 2.73
N VAL A 342 -14.13 15.65 1.78
CA VAL A 342 -12.66 15.68 1.90
C VAL A 342 -12.12 16.76 0.98
N ARG A 343 -11.39 17.74 1.52
CA ARG A 343 -10.82 18.88 0.75
C ARG A 343 -9.47 19.27 1.32
N GLU A 344 -8.45 19.33 0.46
CA GLU A 344 -7.11 19.88 0.81
C GLU A 344 -6.46 19.26 2.06
N GLY A 345 -6.72 17.99 2.38
CA GLY A 345 -6.19 17.35 3.60
C GLY A 345 -7.19 17.29 4.77
N ASP A 346 -8.23 18.10 4.72
CA ASP A 346 -9.26 18.15 5.76
C ASP A 346 -10.42 17.21 5.48
N ILE A 347 -11.00 16.65 6.54
CA ILE A 347 -12.29 16.01 6.54
C ILE A 347 -13.32 16.89 7.26
N ILE A 348 -14.46 17.12 6.61
CA ILE A 348 -15.49 18.07 7.07
C ILE A 348 -16.85 17.36 7.08
N LEU A 349 -17.53 17.31 8.22
CA LEU A 349 -18.86 16.71 8.30
C LEU A 349 -19.89 17.51 7.50
N THR A 350 -20.71 16.79 6.74
CA THR A 350 -21.91 17.36 6.10
C THR A 350 -23.06 17.50 7.12
N ALA A 351 -24.18 18.06 6.68
CA ALA A 351 -25.41 18.07 7.49
C ALA A 351 -25.87 16.65 7.86
N SER A 352 -25.80 15.70 6.92
CA SER A 352 -26.11 14.29 7.18
C SER A 352 -25.12 13.67 8.16
N GLY A 353 -23.82 14.00 8.07
CA GLY A 353 -22.82 13.53 9.03
C GLY A 353 -23.10 14.01 10.46
N ARG A 354 -23.53 15.26 10.62
CA ARG A 354 -23.95 15.80 11.94
C ARG A 354 -25.24 15.11 12.44
N ALA A 355 -26.24 14.98 11.57
CA ALA A 355 -27.49 14.29 11.90
C ALA A 355 -27.28 12.82 12.30
N PHE A 356 -26.27 12.16 11.71
CA PHE A 356 -25.87 10.81 12.10
C PHE A 356 -25.42 10.76 13.57
N VAL A 357 -24.61 11.72 14.03
CA VAL A 357 -24.13 11.74 15.42
C VAL A 357 -25.26 12.03 16.41
N ASP A 358 -26.14 12.97 16.07
CA ASP A 358 -27.26 13.39 16.91
C ASP A 358 -28.37 12.33 17.00
N GLY A 359 -28.42 11.40 16.04
CA GLY A 359 -29.40 10.32 15.97
C GLY A 359 -29.13 9.20 16.97
N ASP A 360 -30.21 8.57 17.44
CA ASP A 360 -30.13 7.29 18.15
C ASP A 360 -29.74 6.14 17.19
N THR A 361 -29.56 4.94 17.73
CA THR A 361 -29.14 3.76 16.95
C THR A 361 -30.04 3.50 15.74
N GLN A 362 -31.35 3.69 15.87
CA GLN A 362 -32.28 3.40 14.78
C GLN A 362 -32.25 4.50 13.72
N ALA A 363 -32.21 5.77 14.14
CA ALA A 363 -32.07 6.91 13.24
C ALA A 363 -30.77 6.84 12.43
N ARG A 364 -29.65 6.43 13.06
CA ARG A 364 -28.37 6.22 12.39
C ARG A 364 -28.45 5.16 11.28
N LYS A 365 -29.06 4.01 11.58
CA LYS A 365 -29.25 2.93 10.60
C LYS A 365 -30.12 3.39 9.44
N GLN A 366 -31.23 4.06 9.72
CA GLN A 366 -32.13 4.59 8.68
C GLN A 366 -31.44 5.61 7.79
N LEU A 367 -30.70 6.55 8.37
CA LEU A 367 -29.95 7.55 7.62
C LEU A 367 -28.86 6.91 6.76
N PHE A 368 -28.14 5.92 7.31
CA PHE A 368 -27.15 5.16 6.56
C PHE A 368 -27.80 4.37 5.40
N ALA A 369 -28.94 3.73 5.62
CA ALA A 369 -29.69 3.01 4.60
C ALA A 369 -30.13 3.92 3.44
N GLU A 370 -30.66 5.11 3.75
CA GLU A 370 -31.06 6.10 2.75
C GLU A 370 -29.87 6.50 1.88
N HIS A 371 -28.74 6.85 2.52
CA HIS A 371 -27.53 7.28 1.82
C HIS A 371 -26.89 6.13 1.03
N LEU A 372 -26.91 4.89 1.54
CA LEU A 372 -26.40 3.71 0.86
C LEU A 372 -27.19 3.44 -0.43
N LEU A 373 -28.52 3.39 -0.36
CA LEU A 373 -29.38 3.17 -1.53
C LEU A 373 -29.36 4.31 -2.53
N ARG A 374 -29.03 5.54 -2.09
CA ARG A 374 -28.92 6.71 -2.95
C ARG A 374 -27.59 6.79 -3.68
N HIS A 375 -26.49 6.38 -3.05
CA HIS A 375 -25.14 6.65 -3.54
C HIS A 375 -24.39 5.41 -4.02
N VAL A 376 -24.84 4.20 -3.68
CA VAL A 376 -24.18 2.94 -4.07
C VAL A 376 -25.07 2.14 -5.02
N PRO A 377 -24.86 2.23 -6.34
CA PRO A 377 -25.73 1.60 -7.34
C PRO A 377 -25.88 0.09 -7.19
N LEU A 378 -24.84 -0.60 -6.73
CA LEU A 378 -24.90 -2.05 -6.48
C LEU A 378 -25.89 -2.39 -5.37
N ALA A 379 -25.92 -1.62 -4.28
CA ALA A 379 -26.90 -1.80 -3.22
C ALA A 379 -28.33 -1.55 -3.73
N THR A 380 -28.53 -0.47 -4.51
CA THR A 380 -29.80 -0.16 -5.16
C THR A 380 -30.24 -1.28 -6.11
N ARG A 381 -29.30 -1.85 -6.87
CA ARG A 381 -29.54 -2.93 -7.82
C ARG A 381 -29.96 -4.22 -7.12
N ILE A 382 -29.25 -4.62 -6.07
CA ILE A 382 -29.61 -5.81 -5.27
C ILE A 382 -31.00 -5.61 -4.68
N ARG A 383 -31.23 -4.46 -4.02
CA ARG A 383 -32.53 -4.13 -3.41
C ARG A 383 -33.67 -4.19 -4.43
N GLY A 384 -33.52 -3.56 -5.59
CA GLY A 384 -34.53 -3.57 -6.65
C GLY A 384 -34.85 -4.97 -7.17
N VAL A 385 -33.84 -5.81 -7.38
CA VAL A 385 -34.06 -7.22 -7.80
C VAL A 385 -34.80 -8.02 -6.74
N LEU A 386 -34.53 -7.77 -5.45
CA LEU A 386 -35.25 -8.43 -4.37
C LEU A 386 -36.69 -7.93 -4.26
N ASP A 387 -36.93 -6.62 -4.42
CA ASP A 387 -38.29 -6.04 -4.38
C ASP A 387 -39.16 -6.56 -5.54
N GLU A 388 -38.59 -6.75 -6.74
CA GLU A 388 -39.32 -7.25 -7.93
C GLU A 388 -39.64 -8.75 -7.87
N ARG A 389 -38.88 -9.54 -7.10
CA ARG A 389 -39.04 -10.99 -7.07
C ARG A 389 -40.13 -11.41 -6.08
N PRO A 390 -41.08 -12.29 -6.48
CA PRO A 390 -42.15 -12.76 -5.59
C PRO A 390 -41.67 -13.41 -4.29
N GLY A 391 -40.47 -14.01 -4.30
CA GLY A 391 -39.87 -14.63 -3.12
C GLY A 391 -38.84 -13.76 -2.40
N HIS A 392 -38.65 -12.50 -2.84
CA HIS A 392 -37.66 -11.57 -2.31
C HIS A 392 -36.27 -12.16 -2.11
N ARG A 393 -35.85 -13.05 -3.03
CA ARG A 393 -34.61 -13.81 -2.95
C ARG A 393 -33.87 -13.83 -4.27
N ALA A 394 -32.55 -13.65 -4.22
CA ALA A 394 -31.69 -13.73 -5.38
C ALA A 394 -30.33 -14.37 -5.03
N PRO A 395 -29.81 -15.27 -5.88
CA PRO A 395 -28.49 -15.87 -5.65
C PRO A 395 -27.38 -14.84 -5.86
N ARG A 396 -26.30 -14.94 -5.08
CA ARG A 396 -25.11 -14.10 -5.19
C ARG A 396 -24.50 -14.13 -6.58
N LEU A 397 -24.40 -15.33 -7.16
CA LEU A 397 -23.80 -15.57 -8.47
C LEU A 397 -24.37 -14.65 -9.56
N ARG A 398 -25.66 -14.28 -9.48
CA ARG A 398 -26.28 -13.35 -10.43
C ARG A 398 -25.58 -11.99 -10.44
N PHE A 399 -25.31 -11.45 -9.26
CA PHE A 399 -24.70 -10.13 -9.10
C PHE A 399 -23.19 -10.20 -9.32
N ALA A 400 -22.55 -11.31 -8.96
CA ALA A 400 -21.14 -11.55 -9.26
C ALA A 400 -20.91 -11.52 -10.78
N GLN A 401 -21.71 -12.26 -11.55
CA GLN A 401 -21.63 -12.27 -13.02
C GLN A 401 -21.87 -10.87 -13.63
N GLU A 402 -22.85 -10.11 -13.11
CA GLU A 402 -23.11 -8.74 -13.59
C GLU A 402 -21.94 -7.79 -13.29
N LEU A 403 -21.18 -8.03 -12.22
CA LEU A 403 -19.96 -7.29 -11.90
C LEU A 403 -18.75 -7.77 -12.71
N GLU A 404 -18.64 -9.06 -12.98
CA GLU A 404 -17.56 -9.68 -13.78
C GLU A 404 -17.52 -9.18 -15.23
N ASP A 405 -18.61 -8.61 -15.73
CA ASP A 405 -18.65 -7.90 -17.02
C ASP A 405 -17.72 -6.67 -17.06
N VAL A 406 -17.38 -6.12 -15.89
CA VAL A 406 -16.65 -4.84 -15.74
C VAL A 406 -15.52 -4.88 -14.70
N LEU A 407 -15.50 -5.90 -13.82
CA LEU A 407 -14.53 -6.13 -12.77
C LEU A 407 -13.91 -7.52 -12.93
N SER A 408 -12.72 -7.72 -12.33
CA SER A 408 -12.17 -9.08 -12.18
C SER A 408 -12.93 -9.86 -11.12
N ASP A 409 -12.94 -11.19 -11.20
CA ASP A 409 -13.59 -12.11 -10.25
C ASP A 409 -13.33 -11.71 -8.78
N SER A 410 -12.05 -11.59 -8.40
CA SER A 410 -11.67 -11.21 -7.03
C SER A 410 -12.20 -9.84 -6.60
N ALA A 411 -12.33 -8.91 -7.55
CA ALA A 411 -12.80 -7.56 -7.26
C ALA A 411 -14.32 -7.48 -7.25
N ALA A 412 -15.00 -8.30 -8.04
CA ALA A 412 -16.44 -8.50 -7.95
C ALA A 412 -16.81 -9.10 -6.59
N GLU A 413 -16.07 -10.11 -6.14
CA GLU A 413 -16.23 -10.71 -4.81
C GLU A 413 -16.00 -9.69 -3.69
N GLU A 414 -14.85 -9.00 -3.67
CA GLU A 414 -14.53 -7.97 -2.67
C GLU A 414 -15.60 -6.84 -2.62
N THR A 415 -16.11 -6.44 -3.79
CA THR A 415 -17.13 -5.39 -3.89
C THR A 415 -18.47 -5.88 -3.36
N LEU A 416 -18.86 -7.13 -3.65
CA LEU A 416 -20.07 -7.74 -3.10
C LEU A 416 -20.01 -7.89 -1.59
N ASP A 417 -18.88 -8.36 -1.06
CA ASP A 417 -18.68 -8.53 0.38
C ASP A 417 -18.80 -7.19 1.10
N THR A 418 -18.20 -6.13 0.52
CA THR A 418 -18.32 -4.78 1.05
C THR A 418 -19.77 -4.29 1.08
N VAL A 419 -20.55 -4.51 0.01
CA VAL A 419 -21.98 -4.14 0.01
C VAL A 419 -22.77 -4.97 1.02
N ILE A 420 -22.48 -6.27 1.16
CA ILE A 420 -23.14 -7.14 2.13
C ILE A 420 -22.92 -6.61 3.55
N ASP A 421 -21.69 -6.27 3.92
CA ASP A 421 -21.36 -5.78 5.25
C ASP A 421 -22.04 -4.44 5.56
N TRP A 422 -22.04 -3.52 4.60
CA TRP A 422 -22.74 -2.25 4.75
C TRP A 422 -24.25 -2.42 4.84
N SER A 423 -24.80 -3.35 4.06
CA SER A 423 -26.24 -3.64 4.02
C SER A 423 -26.72 -4.33 5.29
N ARG A 424 -25.87 -5.15 5.92
CA ARG A 424 -26.11 -5.76 7.23
C ARG A 424 -26.21 -4.70 8.32
N TYR A 425 -25.35 -3.68 8.29
CA TYR A 425 -25.46 -2.53 9.20
C TYR A 425 -26.73 -1.69 8.92
N ALA A 426 -27.03 -1.47 7.65
CA ALA A 426 -28.16 -0.66 7.19
C ALA A 426 -29.53 -1.35 7.33
N GLU A 427 -29.56 -2.67 7.54
CA GLU A 427 -30.76 -3.50 7.56
C GLU A 427 -31.61 -3.39 6.28
N ILE A 428 -30.97 -3.16 5.12
CA ILE A 428 -31.68 -3.01 3.84
C ILE A 428 -31.96 -4.35 3.14
N PHE A 429 -31.13 -5.36 3.39
CA PHE A 429 -31.32 -6.76 2.98
C PHE A 429 -30.31 -7.64 3.72
N SER A 430 -30.64 -8.94 3.80
CA SER A 430 -29.83 -9.98 4.42
C SER A 430 -29.10 -10.81 3.38
N TYR A 431 -27.99 -11.42 3.78
CA TYR A 431 -27.21 -12.35 2.98
C TYR A 431 -26.86 -13.57 3.82
N ASN A 432 -27.08 -14.77 3.28
CA ASN A 432 -26.75 -16.04 3.93
C ASN A 432 -25.53 -16.67 3.25
N ASP A 433 -24.43 -16.78 3.99
CA ASP A 433 -23.14 -17.29 3.49
C ASP A 433 -23.20 -18.78 3.09
N GLN A 434 -24.07 -19.59 3.69
CA GLN A 434 -24.16 -21.03 3.40
C GLN A 434 -24.92 -21.32 2.09
N THR A 435 -25.96 -20.54 1.83
CA THR A 435 -26.83 -20.71 0.67
C THR A 435 -26.46 -19.77 -0.47
N GLU A 436 -25.60 -18.79 -0.21
CA GLU A 436 -25.21 -17.72 -1.12
C GLU A 436 -26.41 -16.96 -1.70
N VAL A 437 -27.39 -16.65 -0.85
CA VAL A 437 -28.64 -16.00 -1.25
C VAL A 437 -28.86 -14.71 -0.48
N PHE A 438 -29.21 -13.66 -1.22
CA PHE A 438 -29.75 -12.41 -0.69
C PHE A 438 -31.25 -12.53 -0.40
N SER A 439 -31.75 -11.90 0.68
CA SER A 439 -33.16 -11.88 1.06
C SER A 439 -33.62 -10.58 1.72
N LEU A 440 -34.91 -10.24 1.62
CA LEU A 440 -35.51 -9.14 2.42
C LEU A 440 -36.07 -9.58 3.77
N ALA A 441 -36.27 -10.87 3.98
CA ALA A 441 -36.64 -11.41 5.28
C ALA A 441 -35.39 -11.64 6.12
N ASP A 442 -35.51 -11.40 7.43
CA ASP A 442 -34.51 -11.84 8.40
C ASP A 442 -34.33 -13.34 8.27
N VAL A 443 -33.07 -13.76 8.17
CA VAL A 443 -32.71 -15.19 8.14
C VAL A 443 -32.80 -15.69 9.57
N GLU A 444 -34.03 -15.92 10.07
CA GLU A 444 -34.23 -16.89 11.14
C GLU A 444 -34.23 -18.28 10.51
N GLY A 445 -33.19 -19.05 10.84
CA GLY A 445 -33.03 -20.46 10.55
C GLY A 445 -31.98 -21.05 11.48
#